data_AF-A0A423TAK5-F1
#
_entry.id   AF-A0A423TAK5-F1
#
_cell.length_a   1.000
_cell.length_b   1.000
_cell.length_c   1.000
_cell.angle_alpha   90.00
_cell.angle_beta   90.00
_cell.angle_gamma   90.00
#
_symmetry.space_group_name_H-M   'P 1'
#
loop_
_entity.id
_entity.type
_entity.pdbx_description
1 polymer ?
#
loop_
_entity_poly.entity_id
_entity_poly.type
_entity_poly.pdbx_seq_one_letter_code
_entity_poly.pdbx_strand_id
1 'polypeptide(L)'
;MVGVALAQEQTTAASTTSGSNDAAVRCANSTDNTECLRRAEVCRAMFNRTHTYDRMVQSIRDCAEQLNITLPTPAPLPANNSSDPDRRYYNQLKLWFRARPQVKQQIFSCAHQIQQRRTPRREYLKTRVVVWVGEEETILAGLLRSNIDSCSAPSRQAYLSCVFEACYTP
;
A
#
# COMPACT_ATOMS: atom_id res chain seq x y z
N MET A 1 37.01 39.29 15.33
CA MET A 1 35.60 39.54 14.94
C MET A 1 35.22 38.48 13.92
N VAL A 2 34.17 37.74 14.27
CA VAL A 2 33.66 36.53 13.62
C VAL A 2 32.71 36.92 12.49
N GLY A 3 32.70 36.16 11.40
CA GLY A 3 31.68 36.32 10.36
C GLY A 3 31.90 35.46 9.11
N VAL A 4 32.32 34.20 9.26
CA VAL A 4 32.29 33.25 8.13
C VAL A 4 30.87 32.68 8.05
N ALA A 5 30.19 32.99 6.95
CA ALA A 5 28.84 32.52 6.65
C ALA A 5 28.84 30.99 6.57
N LEU A 6 28.10 30.35 7.48
CA LEU A 6 27.75 28.94 7.42
C LEU A 6 26.90 28.70 6.16
N ALA A 7 27.49 28.10 5.15
CA ALA A 7 26.75 27.42 4.11
C ALA A 7 25.98 26.27 4.77
N GLN A 8 24.67 26.46 4.97
CA GLN A 8 23.78 25.36 5.29
C GLN A 8 23.73 24.43 4.08
N GLU A 9 24.53 23.36 4.14
CA GLU A 9 24.24 22.14 3.39
C GLU A 9 22.86 21.65 3.84
N GLN A 10 21.83 22.09 3.12
CA GLN A 10 20.55 21.39 3.10
C GLN A 10 20.84 20.00 2.55
N THR A 11 21.08 19.07 3.47
CA THR A 11 20.98 17.65 3.24
C THR A 11 19.51 17.40 2.90
N THR A 12 19.18 17.54 1.61
CA THR A 12 17.94 17.01 1.07
C THR A 12 18.02 15.51 1.27
N ALA A 13 17.40 15.04 2.36
CA ALA A 13 17.14 13.65 2.56
C ALA A 13 16.50 13.13 1.26
N ALA A 14 17.26 12.32 0.52
CA ALA A 14 16.76 11.57 -0.61
C ALA A 14 15.65 10.67 -0.07
N SER A 15 14.43 11.20 -0.10
CA SER A 15 13.22 10.43 0.09
C SER A 15 13.32 9.31 -0.91
N THR A 16 13.48 8.09 -0.40
CA THR A 16 13.59 6.89 -1.19
C THR A 16 12.21 6.67 -1.81
N THR A 17 11.97 7.29 -2.95
CA THR A 17 10.70 7.25 -3.69
C THR A 17 10.54 5.86 -4.27
N SER A 18 9.97 4.98 -3.46
CA SER A 18 9.43 3.71 -3.94
C SER A 18 8.22 4.02 -4.84
N GLY A 19 8.46 4.18 -6.14
CA GLY A 19 7.44 4.12 -7.20
C GLY A 19 6.44 5.28 -7.29
N SER A 20 6.87 6.53 -7.19
CA SER A 20 5.96 7.68 -7.42
C SER A 20 5.96 8.12 -8.89
N ASN A 21 4.95 7.67 -9.64
CA ASN A 21 4.42 8.42 -10.78
C ASN A 21 4.01 9.82 -10.26
N ASP A 22 4.83 10.83 -10.52
CA ASP A 22 4.56 12.19 -10.07
C ASP A 22 3.27 12.69 -10.74
N ALA A 23 2.22 12.93 -9.95
CA ALA A 23 0.89 13.28 -10.45
C ALA A 23 0.93 14.57 -11.28
N ALA A 24 1.80 15.50 -10.89
CA ALA A 24 2.05 16.73 -11.63
C ALA A 24 2.55 16.46 -13.06
N VAL A 25 3.46 15.50 -13.24
CA VAL A 25 3.99 15.13 -14.56
C VAL A 25 2.94 14.43 -15.42
N ARG A 26 2.12 13.59 -14.81
CA ARG A 26 1.11 12.80 -15.54
C ARG A 26 -0.12 13.64 -15.94
N CYS A 27 -0.51 14.57 -15.09
CA CYS A 27 -1.64 15.47 -15.34
C CYS A 27 -1.25 16.71 -16.16
N ALA A 28 0.05 16.96 -16.40
CA ALA A 28 0.53 18.13 -17.14
C ALA A 28 -0.08 18.26 -18.55
N ASN A 29 -0.36 17.14 -19.21
CA ASN A 29 -0.94 17.09 -20.56
C ASN A 29 -2.42 16.67 -20.57
N SER A 30 -3.08 16.64 -19.40
CA SER A 30 -4.50 16.33 -19.30
C SER A 30 -5.34 17.47 -19.90
N THR A 31 -6.45 17.13 -20.56
CA THR A 31 -7.45 18.12 -21.01
C THR A 31 -8.11 18.85 -19.86
N ASP A 32 -8.18 18.22 -18.68
CA ASP A 32 -8.58 18.84 -17.41
C ASP A 32 -7.52 18.49 -16.35
N ASN A 33 -6.60 19.42 -16.12
CA ASN A 33 -5.51 19.24 -15.16
C ASN A 33 -6.04 19.26 -13.71
N THR A 34 -7.04 20.10 -13.42
CA THR A 34 -7.61 20.21 -12.08
C THR A 34 -8.32 18.93 -11.67
N GLU A 35 -9.15 18.35 -12.55
CA GLU A 35 -9.82 17.08 -12.25
C GLU A 35 -8.84 15.90 -12.20
N CYS A 36 -7.82 15.88 -13.08
CA CYS A 36 -6.77 14.86 -13.04
C CYS A 36 -6.01 14.87 -11.70
N LEU A 37 -5.62 16.05 -11.21
CA LEU A 37 -4.94 16.17 -9.92
C LEU A 37 -5.85 15.79 -8.74
N ARG A 38 -7.13 16.15 -8.80
CA ARG A 38 -8.12 15.78 -7.78
C ARG A 38 -8.27 14.25 -7.68
N ARG A 39 -8.44 13.56 -8.81
CA ARG A 39 -8.51 12.08 -8.86
C ARG A 39 -7.21 11.42 -8.45
N ALA A 40 -6.07 11.99 -8.86
CA ALA A 40 -4.77 11.50 -8.43
C ALA A 40 -4.61 11.56 -6.90
N GLU A 41 -5.12 12.61 -6.24
CA GLU A 41 -5.10 12.69 -4.77
C GLU A 41 -6.07 11.69 -4.13
N VAL A 42 -7.27 11.46 -4.70
CA VAL A 42 -8.18 10.39 -4.25
C VAL A 42 -7.48 9.03 -4.32
N CYS A 43 -6.82 8.73 -5.44
CA CYS A 43 -6.07 7.50 -5.60
C CYS A 43 -4.85 7.43 -4.67
N ARG A 44 -4.13 8.52 -4.45
CA ARG A 44 -3.01 8.60 -3.49
C ARG A 44 -3.49 8.36 -2.06
N ALA A 45 -4.61 8.96 -1.67
CA ALA A 45 -5.28 8.71 -0.41
C ALA A 45 -5.69 7.24 -0.29
N MET A 46 -6.22 6.61 -1.35
CA MET A 46 -6.45 5.17 -1.39
C MET A 46 -5.15 4.39 -1.14
N PHE A 47 -4.07 4.67 -1.89
CA PHE A 47 -2.80 3.96 -1.74
C PHE A 47 -2.27 4.05 -0.30
N ASN A 48 -2.33 5.23 0.29
CA ASN A 48 -1.93 5.49 1.68
C ASN A 48 -2.88 4.84 2.69
N ARG A 49 -4.18 4.76 2.40
CA ARG A 49 -5.22 4.10 3.22
C ARG A 49 -5.28 2.59 3.02
N THR A 50 -4.53 2.01 2.09
CA THR A 50 -4.52 0.56 1.86
C THR A 50 -3.87 -0.15 3.04
N HIS A 51 -4.66 -0.39 4.09
CA HIS A 51 -4.49 -1.34 5.19
C HIS A 51 -3.14 -2.07 5.19
N THR A 52 -2.10 -1.40 5.67
CA THR A 52 -0.79 -2.02 5.86
C THR A 52 -0.89 -3.11 6.90
N TYR A 53 -1.74 -2.96 7.92
CA TYR A 53 -1.85 -3.89 9.03
C TYR A 53 -2.61 -5.16 8.68
N ASP A 54 -3.87 -5.10 8.22
CA ASP A 54 -4.68 -6.31 7.99
C ASP A 54 -4.09 -7.22 6.91
N ARG A 55 -3.60 -6.63 5.80
CA ARG A 55 -2.94 -7.42 4.75
C ARG A 55 -1.64 -8.03 5.24
N MET A 56 -0.87 -7.31 6.05
CA MET A 56 0.38 -7.82 6.61
C MET A 56 0.09 -8.92 7.63
N VAL A 57 -0.90 -8.74 8.51
CA VAL A 57 -1.35 -9.75 9.47
C VAL A 57 -1.83 -11.00 8.74
N GLN A 58 -2.63 -10.87 7.69
CA GLN A 58 -3.09 -12.01 6.90
C GLN A 58 -1.92 -12.72 6.23
N SER A 59 -0.98 -11.98 5.61
CA SER A 59 0.20 -12.58 5.01
C SER A 59 1.10 -13.29 6.03
N ILE A 60 1.18 -12.77 7.25
CA ILE A 60 1.90 -13.39 8.37
C ILE A 60 1.20 -14.70 8.78
N ARG A 61 -0.14 -14.73 8.87
CA ARG A 61 -0.92 -15.94 9.16
C ARG A 61 -0.73 -17.00 8.08
N ASP A 62 -0.93 -16.65 6.81
CA ASP A 62 -0.78 -17.55 5.67
C ASP A 62 0.62 -18.21 5.66
N CYS A 63 1.67 -17.43 5.92
CA CYS A 63 3.04 -17.94 5.97
C CYS A 63 3.34 -18.74 7.23
N ALA A 64 2.79 -18.35 8.37
CA ALA A 64 2.96 -19.11 9.60
C ALA A 64 2.33 -20.50 9.48
N GLU A 65 1.17 -20.62 8.83
CA GLU A 65 0.54 -21.91 8.54
C GLU A 65 1.43 -22.78 7.62
N GLN A 66 1.93 -22.22 6.51
CA GLN A 66 2.81 -22.94 5.58
C GLN A 66 4.12 -23.41 6.23
N LEU A 67 4.66 -22.62 7.15
CA LEU A 67 5.91 -22.92 7.85
C LEU A 67 5.68 -23.71 9.15
N ASN A 68 4.43 -24.07 9.47
CA ASN A 68 4.02 -24.73 10.71
C ASN A 68 4.48 -23.98 11.99
N ILE A 69 4.37 -22.66 11.98
CA ILE A 69 4.71 -21.75 13.07
C ILE A 69 3.44 -21.33 13.80
N THR A 70 3.37 -21.56 15.12
CA THR A 70 2.27 -21.08 15.95
C THR A 70 2.45 -19.60 16.29
N LEU A 71 1.58 -18.76 15.74
CA LEU A 71 1.50 -17.33 16.08
C LEU A 71 0.86 -17.13 17.46
N PRO A 72 1.18 -16.02 18.16
CA PRO A 72 0.50 -15.67 19.39
C PRO A 72 -1.00 -15.44 19.10
N THR A 73 -1.88 -15.95 19.97
CA THR A 73 -3.30 -15.63 19.88
C THR A 73 -3.52 -14.13 20.16
N PRO A 74 -4.51 -13.49 19.51
CA PRO A 74 -4.86 -12.12 19.81
C PRO A 74 -5.23 -12.00 21.29
N ALA A 75 -4.35 -11.39 22.08
CA ALA A 75 -4.64 -11.08 23.46
C ALA A 75 -5.28 -9.69 23.54
N PRO A 76 -6.21 -9.45 24.46
CA PRO A 76 -6.65 -8.09 24.75
C PRO A 76 -5.46 -7.29 25.29
N LEU A 77 -4.81 -6.51 24.42
CA LEU A 77 -3.82 -5.53 24.85
C LEU A 77 -4.50 -4.45 25.70
N PRO A 78 -3.81 -3.88 26.70
CA PRO A 78 -4.34 -2.77 27.49
C PRO A 78 -4.76 -1.63 26.54
N ALA A 79 -5.91 -1.01 26.87
CA ALA A 79 -6.63 -0.05 26.03
C ALA A 79 -5.82 1.17 25.55
N ASN A 80 -4.60 1.33 26.03
CA ASN A 80 -3.74 2.48 25.84
C ASN A 80 -3.03 2.50 24.47
N ASN A 81 -3.13 1.43 23.67
CA ASN A 81 -2.51 1.35 22.34
C ASN A 81 -3.56 1.08 21.26
N SER A 82 -4.13 2.15 20.70
CA SER A 82 -5.08 2.14 19.57
C SER A 82 -6.48 1.61 19.91
N SER A 83 -7.54 2.25 19.39
CA SER A 83 -8.92 1.72 19.41
C SER A 83 -9.15 0.59 18.40
N ASP A 84 -8.26 0.48 17.40
CA ASP A 84 -8.32 -0.52 16.34
C ASP A 84 -7.77 -1.89 16.79
N PRO A 85 -8.58 -2.97 16.75
CA PRO A 85 -8.20 -4.32 17.19
C PRO A 85 -7.11 -4.97 16.31
N ASP A 86 -7.09 -4.69 15.00
CA ASP A 86 -6.09 -5.24 14.08
C ASP A 86 -4.72 -4.57 14.31
N ARG A 87 -4.73 -3.27 14.58
CA ARG A 87 -3.52 -2.54 14.98
C ARG A 87 -2.96 -3.03 16.32
N ARG A 88 -3.83 -3.38 17.28
CA ARG A 88 -3.43 -4.01 18.55
C ARG A 88 -2.74 -5.34 18.30
N TYR A 89 -3.37 -6.23 17.54
CA TYR A 89 -2.81 -7.55 17.25
C TYR A 89 -1.48 -7.46 16.50
N TYR A 90 -1.36 -6.54 15.55
CA TYR A 90 -0.09 -6.32 14.85
C TYR A 90 1.04 -5.84 15.80
N ASN A 91 0.73 -4.99 16.77
CA ASN A 91 1.71 -4.58 17.79
C ASN A 91 2.14 -5.75 18.69
N GLN A 92 1.22 -6.65 19.03
CA GLN A 92 1.55 -7.89 19.75
C GLN A 92 2.48 -8.77 18.93
N LEU A 93 2.21 -8.95 17.64
CA LEU A 93 3.07 -9.70 16.71
C LEU A 93 4.46 -9.06 16.63
N LYS A 94 4.57 -7.73 16.57
CA LYS A 94 5.87 -7.03 16.58
C LYS A 94 6.71 -7.39 17.82
N LEU A 95 6.12 -7.38 19.01
CA LEU A 95 6.81 -7.73 20.25
C LEU A 95 7.22 -9.21 20.25
N TRP A 96 6.33 -10.09 19.78
CA TRP A 96 6.61 -11.52 19.66
C TRP A 96 7.77 -11.81 18.68
N PHE A 97 7.84 -11.09 17.57
CA PHE A 97 8.94 -11.18 16.59
C PHE A 97 10.26 -10.63 17.12
N ARG A 98 10.25 -9.62 18.00
CA ARG A 98 11.49 -9.12 18.63
C ARG A 98 12.18 -10.20 19.45
N ALA A 99 11.40 -11.06 20.11
CA ALA A 99 11.93 -12.22 20.84
C ALA A 99 12.32 -13.39 19.92
N ARG A 100 11.97 -13.37 18.63
CA ARG A 100 12.15 -14.48 17.68
C ARG A 100 12.60 -13.98 16.29
N PRO A 101 13.83 -13.46 16.16
CA PRO A 101 14.30 -12.85 14.92
C PRO A 101 14.38 -13.83 13.74
N GLN A 102 14.73 -15.10 13.98
CA GLN A 102 14.80 -16.13 12.94
C GLN A 102 13.42 -16.44 12.35
N VAL A 103 12.41 -16.57 13.21
CA VAL A 103 11.01 -16.81 12.80
C VAL A 103 10.46 -15.61 12.02
N LYS A 104 10.79 -14.38 12.45
CA LYS A 104 10.48 -13.16 11.70
C LYS A 104 11.07 -13.24 10.29
N GLN A 105 12.33 -13.60 10.16
CA GLN A 105 12.99 -13.69 8.85
C GLN A 105 12.29 -14.71 7.95
N GLN A 106 12.00 -15.92 8.46
CA GLN A 106 11.32 -16.96 7.69
C GLN A 106 9.93 -16.53 7.20
N ILE A 107 9.11 -15.96 8.09
CA ILE A 107 7.76 -15.48 7.74
C ILE A 107 7.83 -14.36 6.71
N PHE A 108 8.73 -13.38 6.88
CA PHE A 108 8.84 -12.26 5.94
C PHE A 108 9.41 -12.69 4.59
N SER A 109 10.34 -13.65 4.56
CA SER A 109 10.83 -14.25 3.32
C SER A 109 9.73 -15.02 2.58
N CYS A 110 8.92 -15.81 3.29
CA CYS A 110 7.72 -16.45 2.72
C CYS A 110 6.73 -15.40 2.17
N ALA A 111 6.44 -14.35 2.96
CA ALA A 111 5.50 -13.31 2.55
C ALA A 111 5.99 -12.59 1.28
N HIS A 112 7.30 -12.37 1.18
CA HIS A 112 7.92 -11.80 -0.01
C HIS A 112 7.79 -12.70 -1.24
N GLN A 113 8.02 -14.01 -1.10
CA GLN A 113 7.83 -14.99 -2.19
C GLN A 113 6.37 -15.08 -2.63
N ILE A 114 5.41 -15.07 -1.69
CA ILE A 114 3.98 -15.05 -1.98
C ILE A 114 3.61 -13.77 -2.75
N GLN A 115 4.17 -12.61 -2.42
CA GLN A 115 3.90 -11.37 -3.14
C GLN A 115 4.41 -11.39 -4.59
N GLN A 116 5.50 -12.11 -4.86
CA GLN A 116 6.06 -12.30 -6.20
C GLN A 116 5.26 -13.30 -7.04
N ARG A 117 4.68 -14.34 -6.42
CA ARG A 117 3.88 -15.38 -7.11
C ARG A 117 2.39 -15.04 -7.29
N ARG A 118 1.90 -13.96 -6.69
CA ARG A 118 0.47 -13.60 -6.78
C ARG A 118 0.13 -13.14 -8.20
N THR A 119 -0.63 -14.00 -8.89
CA THR A 119 -1.42 -13.64 -10.06
C THR A 119 -2.30 -12.41 -9.80
N PRO A 120 -2.64 -11.63 -10.83
CA PRO A 120 -3.50 -10.45 -10.68
C PRO A 120 -4.84 -10.85 -10.04
N ARG A 121 -5.10 -10.40 -8.80
CA ARG A 121 -6.37 -10.69 -8.10
C ARG A 121 -7.46 -9.73 -8.56
N ARG A 122 -7.95 -9.92 -9.79
CA ARG A 122 -8.96 -9.06 -10.44
C ARG A 122 -10.21 -8.88 -9.59
N GLU A 123 -10.82 -9.98 -9.15
CA GLU A 123 -12.05 -9.95 -8.34
C GLU A 123 -11.89 -9.27 -6.97
N TYR A 124 -10.71 -9.42 -6.35
CA TYR A 124 -10.40 -8.71 -5.12
C TYR A 124 -10.27 -7.20 -5.34
N LEU A 125 -9.75 -6.76 -6.48
CA LEU A 125 -9.71 -5.33 -6.80
C LEU A 125 -11.12 -4.80 -7.04
N LYS A 126 -11.95 -5.48 -7.85
CA LYS A 126 -13.33 -5.05 -8.15
C LYS A 126 -14.18 -4.82 -6.90
N THR A 127 -14.11 -5.76 -5.96
CA THR A 127 -14.86 -5.70 -4.68
C THR A 127 -14.39 -4.57 -3.77
N ARG A 128 -13.17 -4.04 -3.99
CA ARG A 128 -12.57 -3.03 -3.14
C ARG A 128 -12.52 -1.64 -3.75
N VAL A 129 -12.61 -1.48 -5.07
CA VAL A 129 -12.60 -0.17 -5.76
C VAL A 129 -13.55 0.81 -5.08
N VAL A 130 -14.82 0.44 -4.90
CA VAL A 130 -15.84 1.34 -4.30
C VAL A 130 -15.50 1.70 -2.85
N VAL A 131 -15.05 0.72 -2.06
CA VAL A 131 -14.60 0.94 -0.68
C VAL A 131 -13.38 1.88 -0.61
N TRP A 132 -12.56 1.89 -1.67
CA TRP A 132 -11.32 2.64 -1.72
C TRP A 132 -11.47 4.07 -2.24
N VAL A 133 -12.25 4.29 -3.29
CA VAL A 133 -12.46 5.64 -3.84
C VAL A 133 -13.61 6.37 -3.16
N GLY A 134 -14.53 5.65 -2.52
CA GLY A 134 -15.74 6.22 -1.93
C GLY A 134 -16.92 6.16 -2.91
N GLU A 135 -18.13 6.14 -2.36
CA GLU A 135 -19.37 6.03 -3.16
C GLU A 135 -19.63 7.27 -4.03
N GLU A 136 -19.05 8.42 -3.66
CA GLU A 136 -19.18 9.69 -4.38
C GLU A 136 -18.35 9.72 -5.67
N GLU A 137 -17.30 8.89 -5.79
CA GLU A 137 -16.38 8.85 -6.93
C GLU A 137 -16.82 7.85 -8.02
N THR A 138 -18.07 7.97 -8.47
CA THR A 138 -18.71 7.00 -9.37
C THR A 138 -17.99 6.85 -10.72
N ILE A 139 -17.50 7.95 -11.29
CA ILE A 139 -16.77 7.97 -12.56
C ILE A 139 -15.42 7.25 -12.43
N LEU A 140 -14.64 7.60 -11.41
CA LEU A 140 -13.34 6.99 -11.15
C LEU A 140 -13.50 5.49 -10.80
N ALA A 141 -14.53 5.13 -10.04
CA ALA A 141 -14.86 3.73 -9.76
C ALA A 141 -15.18 2.94 -11.04
N GLY A 142 -15.91 3.55 -11.97
CA GLY A 142 -16.22 2.98 -13.29
C GLY A 142 -14.97 2.76 -14.14
N LEU A 143 -14.09 3.77 -14.21
CA LEU A 143 -12.83 3.70 -14.95
C LEU A 143 -11.89 2.63 -14.38
N LEU A 144 -11.74 2.57 -13.06
CA LEU A 144 -10.93 1.54 -12.40
C LEU A 144 -11.47 0.12 -12.66
N ARG A 145 -12.80 -0.07 -12.63
CA ARG A 145 -13.43 -1.36 -12.97
C ARG A 145 -13.19 -1.75 -14.42
N SER A 146 -13.36 -0.81 -15.35
CA SER A 146 -13.06 -1.01 -16.76
C SER A 146 -11.61 -1.45 -16.97
N ASN A 147 -10.65 -0.76 -16.34
CA ASN A 147 -9.24 -1.12 -16.46
C ASN A 147 -8.92 -2.47 -15.81
N ILE A 148 -9.57 -2.82 -14.69
CA ILE A 148 -9.42 -4.16 -14.08
C ILE A 148 -9.80 -5.28 -15.07
N ASP A 149 -10.85 -5.07 -15.85
CA ASP A 149 -11.31 -6.05 -16.84
C ASP A 149 -10.43 -6.06 -18.10
N SER A 150 -10.01 -4.90 -18.59
CA SER A 150 -9.29 -4.76 -19.86
C SER A 150 -7.77 -4.97 -19.77
N CYS A 151 -7.14 -4.73 -18.61
CA CYS A 151 -5.68 -4.80 -18.49
C CYS A 151 -5.14 -6.24 -18.54
N SER A 152 -4.62 -6.66 -19.70
CA SER A 152 -3.89 -7.92 -19.87
C SER A 152 -2.38 -7.69 -19.73
N ALA A 153 -1.86 -7.65 -18.50
CA ALA A 153 -0.44 -7.51 -18.26
C ALA A 153 0.20 -8.79 -17.70
N PRO A 154 1.41 -9.16 -18.12
CA PRO A 154 2.04 -10.44 -17.77
C PRO A 154 2.58 -10.47 -16.32
N SER A 155 2.78 -9.30 -15.70
CA SER A 155 3.24 -9.18 -14.32
C SER A 155 2.23 -8.42 -13.48
N ARG A 156 2.18 -8.73 -12.17
CA ARG A 156 1.35 -8.01 -11.21
C ARG A 156 1.64 -6.51 -11.21
N GLN A 157 2.91 -6.12 -11.30
CA GLN A 157 3.31 -4.73 -11.32
C GLN A 157 2.77 -4.01 -12.56
N ALA A 158 2.97 -4.58 -13.75
CA ALA A 158 2.46 -4.01 -14.99
C ALA A 158 0.92 -3.97 -15.01
N TYR A 159 0.27 -4.98 -14.43
CA TYR A 159 -1.18 -5.02 -14.29
C TYR A 159 -1.69 -3.89 -13.40
N LEU A 160 -1.07 -3.69 -12.22
CA LEU A 160 -1.48 -2.63 -11.31
C LEU A 160 -1.21 -1.25 -11.91
N SER A 161 -0.08 -1.05 -12.60
CA SER A 161 0.19 0.20 -13.33
C SER A 161 -0.93 0.50 -14.33
N CYS A 162 -1.31 -0.48 -15.17
CA CYS A 162 -2.40 -0.33 -16.14
C CYS A 162 -3.75 -0.03 -15.47
N VAL A 163 -4.10 -0.72 -14.38
CA VAL A 163 -5.34 -0.46 -13.64
C VAL A 163 -5.39 0.97 -13.13
N PHE A 164 -4.30 1.42 -12.49
CA PHE A 164 -4.24 2.73 -11.85
C PHE A 164 -3.91 3.88 -12.80
N GLU A 165 -3.75 3.62 -14.11
CA GLU A 165 -3.78 4.68 -15.12
C GLU A 165 -5.06 5.51 -15.04
N ALA A 166 -6.19 4.88 -14.70
CA ALA A 166 -7.49 5.54 -14.50
C ALA A 166 -7.45 6.71 -13.48
N CYS A 167 -6.48 6.71 -12.57
CA CYS A 167 -6.31 7.78 -11.60
C CYS A 167 -5.81 9.09 -12.23
N TYR A 168 -5.36 9.05 -13.48
CA TYR A 168 -4.71 10.16 -14.16
C TYR A 168 -5.32 10.42 -15.54
N THR A 169 -6.48 9.81 -15.83
CA THR A 169 -7.28 10.14 -17.01
C THR A 169 -8.14 11.38 -16.70
N PRO A 170 -8.16 12.39 -17.60
CA PRO A 170 -9.04 13.55 -17.49
C PRO A 170 -10.51 13.16 -17.27
#